data_AF-A0A934H9S5-F1
#
_entry.id   AF-A0A934H9S5-F1
#
_cell.length_a   1.000
_cell.length_b   1.000
_cell.length_c   1.000
_cell.angle_alpha   90.00
_cell.angle_beta   90.00
_cell.angle_gamma   90.00
#
_symmetry.space_group_name_H-M   'P 1'
#
loop_
_entity.id
_entity.type
_entity.pdbx_description
1 polymer ?
#
loop_
_entity_poly.entity_id
_entity_poly.type
_entity_poly.pdbx_seq_one_letter_code
_entity_poly.pdbx_strand_id
1 'polypeptide(L)'
;MKFNKGHWQILPGTEAIFPLSVVEVKVEQGALVITGYDRHIQGRWNYLDGTTITARFSSPMPNVIRVQLTHFKGRRERLPVLDLDYARTNPAVSTGQDEHQAWLKAGDLSVVAPTSGEWRFDFQRAGQPLTASEPKAIGLFKQNGKTYIREQLSLQVGEAVYGLGEHFGPFVKNGQSMDVWNEDGGTDSEYAYKNVPFYLTSQGYGVLINHPGRVSMEIGSHHTQRVQFSAEDHSLDYYIFGGPTIKDALDQYTALSGRPAQLPAWSFGLWLSTSFTTNYNEQAILDNIERMESL
;
A
#
# COMPACT_ATOMS: atom_id res chain seq x y z
N MET A 1 -8.52 8.00 6.21
CA MET A 1 -9.54 9.00 5.86
C MET A 1 -10.86 8.29 5.63
N LYS A 2 -11.91 8.67 6.35
CA LYS A 2 -13.22 8.03 6.23
C LYS A 2 -14.02 8.70 5.11
N PHE A 3 -14.73 7.90 4.32
CA PHE A 3 -15.64 8.37 3.27
C PHE A 3 -17.10 7.96 3.54
N ASN A 4 -17.31 7.04 4.47
CA ASN A 4 -18.63 6.54 4.83
C ASN A 4 -18.97 6.88 6.29
N LYS A 5 -20.26 7.04 6.56
CA LYS A 5 -20.83 7.10 7.91
C LYS A 5 -21.44 5.73 8.22
N GLY A 6 -20.62 4.84 8.76
CA GLY A 6 -20.97 3.43 8.91
C GLY A 6 -21.10 2.73 7.56
N HIS A 7 -21.86 1.63 7.51
CA HIS A 7 -21.98 0.79 6.31
C HIS A 7 -22.89 1.41 5.23
N TRP A 8 -23.98 2.06 5.64
CA TRP A 8 -25.11 2.38 4.75
C TRP A 8 -25.03 3.74 4.08
N GLN A 9 -24.24 4.67 4.61
CA GLN A 9 -24.26 6.06 4.19
C GLN A 9 -22.87 6.53 3.79
N ILE A 10 -22.80 7.31 2.72
CA ILE A 10 -21.63 8.13 2.39
C ILE A 10 -21.64 9.37 3.29
N LEU A 11 -20.47 9.91 3.65
CA LEU A 11 -20.39 11.12 4.45
C LEU A 11 -21.07 12.30 3.72
N PRO A 12 -21.78 13.20 4.44
CA PRO A 12 -22.37 14.39 3.84
C PRO A 12 -21.34 15.19 3.03
N GLY A 13 -21.74 15.68 1.85
CA GLY A 13 -20.86 16.44 0.95
C GLY A 13 -19.77 15.60 0.26
N THR A 14 -19.86 14.28 0.31
CA THR A 14 -18.96 13.36 -0.41
C THR A 14 -19.69 12.73 -1.58
N GLU A 15 -19.15 12.91 -2.79
CA GLU A 15 -19.57 12.14 -3.97
C GLU A 15 -18.67 10.91 -4.09
N ALA A 16 -19.24 9.77 -4.46
CA ALA A 16 -18.50 8.52 -4.60
C ALA A 16 -18.82 7.84 -5.93
N ILE A 17 -17.77 7.42 -6.64
CA ILE A 17 -17.86 6.65 -7.89
C ILE A 17 -17.15 5.32 -7.64
N PHE A 18 -17.84 4.22 -7.87
CA PHE A 18 -17.32 2.86 -7.69
C PHE A 18 -17.32 2.14 -9.03
N PRO A 19 -16.25 1.43 -9.42
CA PRO A 19 -16.33 0.48 -10.51
C PRO A 19 -17.21 -0.69 -10.03
N LEU A 20 -18.29 -0.96 -10.76
CA LEU A 20 -19.28 -1.99 -10.44
C LEU A 20 -19.18 -3.20 -11.37
N SER A 21 -18.88 -2.96 -12.65
CA SER A 21 -18.82 -4.03 -13.66
C SER A 21 -17.47 -4.07 -14.37
N VAL A 22 -16.94 -5.27 -14.61
CA VAL A 22 -15.86 -5.49 -15.57
C VAL A 22 -16.42 -5.34 -16.99
N VAL A 23 -15.84 -4.42 -17.76
CA VAL A 23 -16.27 -4.12 -19.14
C VAL A 23 -15.22 -4.49 -20.18
N GLU A 24 -13.97 -4.62 -19.78
CA GLU A 24 -12.87 -5.02 -20.67
C GLU A 24 -11.77 -5.72 -19.88
N VAL A 25 -11.24 -6.80 -20.44
CA VAL A 25 -10.01 -7.43 -19.97
C VAL A 25 -9.04 -7.53 -21.14
N LYS A 26 -7.81 -7.08 -20.92
CA LYS A 26 -6.70 -7.19 -21.87
C LYS A 26 -5.56 -7.95 -21.20
N VAL A 27 -5.24 -9.11 -21.77
CA VAL A 27 -4.04 -9.87 -21.43
C VAL A 27 -2.91 -9.37 -22.33
N GLU A 28 -1.91 -8.75 -21.72
CA GLU A 28 -0.72 -8.25 -22.40
C GLU A 28 0.50 -9.11 -22.04
N GLN A 29 1.60 -8.93 -22.77
CA GLN A 29 2.87 -9.54 -22.40
C GLN A 29 3.34 -8.96 -21.06
N GLY A 30 3.32 -9.79 -20.01
CA GLY A 30 3.79 -9.41 -18.68
C GLY A 30 2.82 -8.59 -17.82
N ALA A 31 1.61 -8.33 -18.31
CA ALA A 31 0.62 -7.55 -17.59
C ALA A 31 -0.82 -8.00 -17.86
N LEU A 32 -1.70 -7.73 -16.90
CA LEU A 32 -3.14 -7.92 -17.03
C LEU A 32 -3.81 -6.55 -16.80
N VAL A 33 -4.68 -6.14 -17.72
CA VAL A 33 -5.41 -4.86 -17.61
C VAL A 33 -6.89 -5.15 -17.56
N ILE A 34 -7.57 -4.57 -16.58
CA ILE A 34 -9.00 -4.72 -16.37
C ILE A 34 -9.62 -3.33 -16.28
N THR A 35 -10.60 -3.08 -17.12
CA THR A 35 -11.36 -1.83 -17.12
C THR A 35 -12.71 -2.07 -16.46
N GLY A 36 -12.96 -1.29 -15.41
CA GLY A 36 -14.19 -1.29 -14.65
C GLY A 36 -15.04 -0.09 -15.00
N TYR A 37 -16.35 -0.26 -14.95
CA TYR A 37 -17.32 0.77 -15.24
C TYR A 37 -18.25 1.00 -14.06
N ASP A 38 -18.68 2.23 -13.85
CA ASP A 38 -19.44 2.66 -12.67
C ASP A 38 -20.93 2.29 -12.67
N ARG A 39 -21.37 1.46 -13.63
CA ARG A 39 -22.75 1.00 -13.76
C ARG A 39 -22.81 -0.51 -13.96
N HIS A 40 -23.94 -1.10 -13.62
CA HIS A 40 -24.30 -2.45 -14.05
C HIS A 40 -24.61 -2.45 -15.55
N ILE A 41 -24.05 -3.42 -16.28
CA ILE A 41 -24.24 -3.55 -17.72
C ILE A 41 -25.37 -4.54 -18.01
N GLN A 42 -26.48 -4.04 -18.55
CA GLN A 42 -27.61 -4.86 -19.03
C GLN A 42 -27.72 -4.83 -20.56
N GLY A 43 -27.23 -3.76 -21.19
CA GLY A 43 -27.23 -3.62 -22.63
C GLY A 43 -26.30 -2.52 -23.11
N ARG A 44 -26.18 -2.37 -24.43
CA ARG A 44 -25.23 -1.44 -25.07
C ARG A 44 -25.42 0.02 -24.66
N TRP A 45 -26.64 0.44 -24.32
CA TRP A 45 -26.93 1.80 -23.88
C TRP A 45 -26.28 2.15 -22.52
N ASN A 46 -25.91 1.15 -21.70
CA ASN A 46 -25.26 1.43 -20.42
C ASN A 46 -23.83 1.97 -20.60
N TYR A 47 -23.16 1.69 -21.72
CA TYR A 47 -21.76 2.06 -21.97
C TYR A 47 -21.52 3.56 -22.25
N LEU A 48 -22.57 4.38 -22.19
CA LEU A 48 -22.50 5.83 -22.37
C LEU A 48 -22.67 6.56 -21.04
N ASP A 49 -22.11 7.76 -20.94
CA ASP A 49 -22.22 8.71 -19.81
C ASP A 49 -21.79 8.18 -18.44
N GLY A 50 -20.85 7.24 -18.38
CA GLY A 50 -20.31 6.72 -17.12
C GLY A 50 -18.80 6.88 -17.00
N THR A 51 -18.30 6.44 -15.85
CA THR A 51 -16.91 6.58 -15.44
C THR A 51 -16.19 5.25 -15.53
N THR A 52 -14.95 5.28 -16.01
CA THR A 52 -14.08 4.10 -16.02
C THR A 52 -12.96 4.22 -15.00
N ILE A 53 -12.61 3.09 -14.39
CA ILE A 53 -11.38 2.93 -13.62
C ILE A 53 -10.64 1.76 -14.24
N THR A 54 -9.38 1.97 -14.59
CA THR A 54 -8.51 0.92 -15.14
C THR A 54 -7.60 0.41 -14.03
N ALA A 55 -7.57 -0.92 -13.83
CA ALA A 55 -6.58 -1.60 -13.00
C ALA A 55 -5.58 -2.30 -13.91
N ARG A 56 -4.29 -1.98 -13.77
CA ARG A 56 -3.19 -2.69 -14.42
C ARG A 56 -2.40 -3.47 -13.37
N PHE A 57 -2.28 -4.77 -13.59
CA PHE A 57 -1.48 -5.69 -12.81
C PHE A 57 -0.21 -6.01 -13.58
N SER A 58 0.93 -5.95 -12.90
CA SER A 58 2.24 -6.35 -13.44
C SER A 58 3.11 -6.94 -12.33
N SER A 59 4.28 -7.47 -12.67
CA SER A 59 5.19 -8.04 -11.67
C SER A 59 6.63 -7.57 -11.92
N PRO A 60 7.27 -6.88 -10.95
CA PRO A 60 8.67 -6.49 -11.05
C PRO A 60 9.62 -7.65 -10.67
N MET A 61 9.18 -8.62 -9.88
CA MET A 61 9.97 -9.78 -9.44
C MET A 61 9.06 -10.91 -8.95
N PRO A 62 9.57 -12.15 -8.80
CA PRO A 62 8.78 -13.26 -8.27
C PRO A 62 8.12 -12.93 -6.92
N ASN A 63 6.89 -13.40 -6.73
CA ASN A 63 6.05 -13.17 -5.55
C ASN A 63 5.73 -11.69 -5.25
N VAL A 64 5.90 -10.80 -6.22
CA VAL A 64 5.50 -9.39 -6.10
C VAL A 64 4.57 -9.01 -7.25
N ILE A 65 3.40 -8.45 -6.92
CA ILE A 65 2.44 -7.91 -7.88
C ILE A 65 2.28 -6.41 -7.64
N ARG A 66 2.49 -5.60 -8.69
CA ARG A 66 2.16 -4.18 -8.72
C ARG A 66 0.75 -3.99 -9.27
N VAL A 67 -0.03 -3.14 -8.62
CA VAL A 67 -1.38 -2.77 -8.99
C VAL A 67 -1.43 -1.27 -9.22
N GLN A 68 -1.79 -0.87 -10.44
CA GLN A 68 -1.96 0.52 -10.82
C GLN A 68 -3.42 0.77 -11.14
N LEU A 69 -4.10 1.53 -10.28
CA LEU A 69 -5.46 2.01 -10.49
C LEU A 69 -5.39 3.39 -11.11
N THR A 70 -6.15 3.64 -12.17
CA THR A 70 -6.16 4.94 -12.85
C THR A 70 -7.55 5.31 -13.31
N HIS A 71 -7.96 6.52 -12.96
CA HIS A 71 -9.10 7.21 -13.55
C HIS A 71 -8.64 8.07 -14.74
N PHE A 72 -8.28 9.33 -14.49
CA PHE A 72 -7.78 10.23 -15.54
C PHE A 72 -6.27 10.08 -15.76
N LYS A 73 -5.89 9.68 -16.99
CA LYS A 73 -4.48 9.55 -17.42
C LYS A 73 -3.83 10.86 -17.84
N GLY A 74 -4.60 11.91 -18.10
CA GLY A 74 -4.11 13.19 -18.64
C GLY A 74 -3.40 14.11 -17.65
N ARG A 75 -3.10 13.64 -16.43
CA ARG A 75 -2.37 14.45 -15.44
C ARG A 75 -0.87 14.37 -15.68
N ARG A 76 -0.19 15.48 -15.39
CA ARG A 76 1.28 15.50 -15.35
C ARG A 76 1.76 14.62 -14.20
N GLU A 77 2.81 13.86 -14.44
CA GLU A 77 3.48 13.07 -13.41
C GLU A 77 3.90 13.97 -12.24
N ARG A 78 3.61 13.52 -11.01
CA ARG A 78 3.95 14.23 -9.77
C ARG A 78 5.29 13.72 -9.28
N LEU A 79 6.27 14.62 -9.20
CA LEU A 79 7.58 14.37 -8.60
C LEU A 79 7.66 15.06 -7.22
N PRO A 80 8.49 14.55 -6.28
CA PRO A 80 9.32 13.35 -6.41
C PRO A 80 8.50 12.06 -6.39
N VAL A 81 9.06 10.96 -6.91
CA VAL A 81 8.55 9.60 -6.77
C VAL A 81 9.42 8.84 -5.76
N LEU A 82 8.94 7.69 -5.27
CA LEU A 82 9.79 6.81 -4.46
C LEU A 82 10.95 6.28 -5.30
N ASP A 83 12.13 6.12 -4.69
CA ASP A 83 13.32 5.60 -5.38
C ASP A 83 13.21 4.07 -5.53
N LEU A 84 12.45 3.65 -6.55
CA LEU A 84 12.25 2.26 -6.93
C LEU A 84 12.76 2.04 -8.35
N ASP A 85 13.24 0.83 -8.63
CA ASP A 85 13.53 0.42 -10.02
C ASP A 85 12.22 0.13 -10.77
N TYR A 86 11.62 1.16 -11.35
CA TYR A 86 10.39 1.06 -12.14
C TYR A 86 10.59 0.36 -13.50
N ALA A 87 11.83 0.17 -13.94
CA ALA A 87 12.15 -0.57 -15.16
C ALA A 87 12.25 -2.09 -14.91
N ARG A 88 12.30 -2.50 -13.63
CA ARG A 88 12.37 -3.91 -13.25
C ARG A 88 11.15 -4.68 -13.75
N THR A 89 11.40 -5.82 -14.37
CA THR A 89 10.37 -6.72 -14.88
C THR A 89 10.64 -8.15 -14.43
N ASN A 90 9.58 -8.95 -14.37
CA ASN A 90 9.64 -10.38 -14.09
C ASN A 90 9.32 -11.19 -15.36
N PRO A 91 10.32 -11.70 -16.09
CA PRO A 91 10.10 -12.50 -17.29
C PRO A 91 9.34 -13.81 -17.04
N ALA A 92 9.34 -14.31 -15.79
CA ALA A 92 8.64 -15.54 -15.41
C ALA A 92 7.17 -15.32 -15.05
N VAL A 93 6.66 -14.09 -15.17
CA VAL A 93 5.24 -13.81 -14.94
C VAL A 93 4.40 -14.50 -16.01
N SER A 94 3.32 -15.16 -15.58
CA SER A 94 2.34 -15.80 -16.47
C SER A 94 1.04 -15.03 -16.40
N THR A 95 0.48 -14.68 -17.56
CA THR A 95 -0.85 -14.08 -17.69
C THR A 95 -1.74 -14.97 -18.54
N GLY A 96 -3.05 -14.91 -18.31
CA GLY A 96 -4.00 -15.70 -19.06
C GLY A 96 -5.44 -15.33 -18.73
N GLN A 97 -6.36 -15.87 -19.52
CA GLN A 97 -7.79 -15.78 -19.28
C GLN A 97 -8.50 -17.00 -19.84
N ASP A 98 -9.63 -17.34 -19.24
CA ASP A 98 -10.63 -18.29 -19.75
C ASP A 98 -11.98 -17.56 -19.94
N GLU A 99 -13.08 -18.31 -20.07
CA GLU A 99 -14.41 -17.70 -20.26
C GLU A 99 -14.92 -16.92 -19.03
N HIS A 100 -14.41 -17.21 -17.83
CA HIS A 100 -14.94 -16.72 -16.56
C HIS A 100 -13.98 -15.80 -15.81
N GLN A 101 -12.67 -16.03 -15.94
CA GLN A 101 -11.66 -15.34 -15.16
C GLN A 101 -10.39 -15.04 -15.97
N ALA A 102 -9.68 -14.01 -15.54
CA ALA A 102 -8.36 -13.65 -16.00
C ALA A 102 -7.41 -13.58 -14.81
N TRP A 103 -6.13 -13.89 -15.05
CA TRP A 103 -5.14 -13.97 -14.01
C TRP A 103 -3.78 -13.44 -14.43
N LEU A 104 -3.03 -13.00 -13.42
CA LEU A 104 -1.58 -12.79 -13.49
C LEU A 104 -0.95 -13.54 -12.32
N LYS A 105 0.05 -14.36 -12.61
CA LYS A 105 0.79 -15.18 -11.65
C LYS A 105 2.27 -14.85 -11.68
N ALA A 106 2.83 -14.51 -10.53
CA ALA A 106 4.23 -14.19 -10.31
C ALA A 106 4.80 -15.10 -9.21
N GLY A 107 5.37 -16.24 -9.58
CA GLY A 107 5.74 -17.27 -8.62
C GLY A 107 4.50 -17.93 -8.00
N ASP A 108 4.42 -17.96 -6.67
CA ASP A 108 3.27 -18.48 -5.93
C ASP A 108 2.17 -17.45 -5.74
N LEU A 109 2.46 -16.16 -5.86
CA LEU A 109 1.47 -15.08 -5.77
C LEU A 109 0.73 -14.92 -7.10
N SER A 110 -0.60 -14.85 -7.05
CA SER A 110 -1.42 -14.53 -8.21
C SER A 110 -2.53 -13.54 -7.86
N VAL A 111 -2.97 -12.79 -8.86
CA VAL A 111 -4.22 -12.03 -8.84
C VAL A 111 -5.17 -12.65 -9.87
N VAL A 112 -6.42 -12.85 -9.46
CA VAL A 112 -7.50 -13.39 -10.28
C VAL A 112 -8.66 -12.40 -10.27
N ALA A 113 -9.31 -12.25 -11.41
CA ALA A 113 -10.44 -11.35 -11.60
C ALA A 113 -11.42 -11.93 -12.60
N PRO A 114 -12.73 -11.62 -12.50
CA PRO A 114 -13.69 -12.08 -13.48
C PRO A 114 -13.48 -11.38 -14.84
N THR A 115 -13.80 -12.07 -15.95
CA THR A 115 -13.73 -11.50 -17.31
C THR A 115 -14.91 -10.60 -17.63
N SER A 116 -16.03 -10.77 -16.92
CA SER A 116 -17.25 -9.98 -17.03
C SER A 116 -18.04 -10.03 -15.72
N GLY A 117 -19.03 -9.17 -15.56
CA GLY A 117 -19.84 -9.14 -14.33
C GLY A 117 -19.22 -8.25 -13.26
N GLU A 118 -19.31 -8.64 -12.00
CA GLU A 118 -18.95 -7.79 -10.85
C GLU A 118 -17.46 -7.45 -10.78
N TRP A 119 -17.12 -6.18 -10.54
CA TRP A 119 -15.73 -5.73 -10.33
C TRP A 119 -15.19 -6.19 -8.97
N ARG A 120 -14.17 -7.04 -8.99
CA ARG A 120 -13.41 -7.54 -7.83
C ARG A 120 -12.07 -8.12 -8.24
N PHE A 121 -11.13 -8.19 -7.30
CA PHE A 121 -9.83 -8.84 -7.47
C PHE A 121 -9.50 -9.72 -6.27
N ASP A 122 -9.08 -10.96 -6.52
CA ASP A 122 -8.72 -11.92 -5.48
C ASP A 122 -7.22 -12.22 -5.59
N PHE A 123 -6.46 -11.91 -4.54
CA PHE A 123 -5.05 -12.27 -4.44
C PHE A 123 -4.92 -13.62 -3.73
N GLN A 124 -4.10 -14.50 -4.30
CA GLN A 124 -3.92 -15.86 -3.84
C GLN A 124 -2.44 -16.20 -3.73
N ARG A 125 -2.10 -17.07 -2.80
CA ARG A 125 -0.77 -17.66 -2.66
C ARG A 125 -0.89 -19.17 -2.80
N ALA A 126 -0.22 -19.74 -3.80
CA ALA A 126 -0.33 -21.17 -4.14
C ALA A 126 -1.79 -21.65 -4.28
N GLY A 127 -2.66 -20.80 -4.87
CA GLY A 127 -4.09 -21.06 -5.07
C GLY A 127 -4.97 -20.88 -3.82
N GLN A 128 -4.41 -20.56 -2.66
CA GLN A 128 -5.17 -20.26 -1.45
C GLN A 128 -5.45 -18.76 -1.35
N PRO A 129 -6.65 -18.33 -0.92
CA PRO A 129 -6.96 -16.92 -0.71
C PRO A 129 -5.98 -16.25 0.27
N LEU A 130 -5.48 -15.06 -0.11
CA LEU A 130 -4.58 -14.26 0.70
C LEU A 130 -5.30 -12.99 1.17
N THR A 131 -5.77 -12.16 0.23
CA THR A 131 -6.54 -10.93 0.45
C THR A 131 -7.33 -10.62 -0.81
N ALA A 132 -8.34 -9.75 -0.75
CA ALA A 132 -9.13 -9.35 -1.91
C ALA A 132 -9.44 -7.86 -1.92
N SER A 133 -9.56 -7.29 -3.12
CA SER A 133 -10.28 -6.04 -3.37
C SER A 133 -11.72 -6.41 -3.72
N GLU A 134 -12.58 -6.40 -2.71
CA GLU A 134 -13.99 -6.76 -2.80
C GLU A 134 -14.82 -5.72 -3.58
N PRO A 135 -16.07 -6.02 -3.95
CA PRO A 135 -16.95 -5.03 -4.58
C PRO A 135 -17.01 -3.72 -3.78
N LYS A 136 -16.85 -2.59 -4.50
CA LYS A 136 -16.76 -1.24 -3.93
C LYS A 136 -15.60 -1.04 -2.94
N ALA A 137 -14.57 -1.89 -2.92
CA ALA A 137 -13.32 -1.62 -2.19
C ALA A 137 -12.56 -0.45 -2.82
N ILE A 138 -12.43 -0.49 -4.15
CA ILE A 138 -11.92 0.63 -4.95
C ILE A 138 -13.00 1.67 -5.15
N GLY A 139 -12.66 2.94 -5.00
CA GLY A 139 -13.55 4.04 -5.34
C GLY A 139 -12.84 5.37 -5.51
N LEU A 140 -13.46 6.26 -6.27
CA LEU A 140 -13.12 7.67 -6.35
C LEU A 140 -14.08 8.46 -5.48
N PHE A 141 -13.54 9.42 -4.75
CA PHE A 141 -14.30 10.23 -3.83
C PHE A 141 -14.01 11.70 -4.08
N LYS A 142 -15.05 12.53 -4.15
CA LYS A 142 -14.90 13.97 -4.17
C LYS A 142 -15.43 14.53 -2.86
N GLN A 143 -14.57 15.21 -2.11
CA GLN A 143 -14.91 15.81 -0.82
C GLN A 143 -14.17 17.13 -0.69
N ASN A 144 -14.87 18.20 -0.29
CA ASN A 144 -14.30 19.53 -0.07
C ASN A 144 -13.48 20.06 -1.28
N GLY A 145 -13.98 19.83 -2.50
CA GLY A 145 -13.31 20.26 -3.73
C GLY A 145 -12.07 19.44 -4.13
N LYS A 146 -11.70 18.42 -3.35
CA LYS A 146 -10.58 17.52 -3.60
C LYS A 146 -11.06 16.16 -4.08
N THR A 147 -10.23 15.50 -4.89
CA THR A 147 -10.48 14.13 -5.36
C THR A 147 -9.52 13.17 -4.69
N TYR A 148 -10.06 12.07 -4.21
CA TYR A 148 -9.32 10.98 -3.60
C TYR A 148 -9.61 9.69 -4.34
N ILE A 149 -8.61 8.82 -4.39
CA ILE A 149 -8.76 7.43 -4.77
C ILE A 149 -8.47 6.58 -3.54
N ARG A 150 -9.23 5.49 -3.39
CA ARG A 150 -9.16 4.60 -2.24
C ARG A 150 -9.16 3.15 -2.71
N GLU A 151 -8.41 2.32 -2.01
CA GLU A 151 -8.47 0.86 -2.05
C GLU A 151 -8.78 0.32 -0.65
N GLN A 152 -9.38 -0.87 -0.59
CA GLN A 152 -9.56 -1.63 0.65
C GLN A 152 -9.22 -3.10 0.42
N LEU A 153 -8.17 -3.58 1.08
CA LEU A 153 -7.77 -4.99 1.03
C LEU A 153 -8.38 -5.73 2.22
N SER A 154 -9.04 -6.86 1.97
CA SER A 154 -9.68 -7.66 3.02
C SER A 154 -8.67 -8.29 3.98
N LEU A 155 -9.08 -8.43 5.24
CA LEU A 155 -8.33 -9.09 6.31
C LEU A 155 -9.01 -10.41 6.65
N GLN A 156 -8.21 -11.45 6.82
CA GLN A 156 -8.68 -12.74 7.31
C GLN A 156 -8.99 -12.69 8.81
N VAL A 157 -9.70 -13.71 9.30
CA VAL A 157 -9.98 -13.85 10.73
C VAL A 157 -8.68 -13.96 11.52
N GLY A 158 -8.52 -13.10 12.52
CA GLY A 158 -7.33 -13.06 13.36
C GLY A 158 -6.09 -12.45 12.69
N GLU A 159 -6.23 -11.87 11.49
CA GLU A 159 -5.12 -11.24 10.81
C GLU A 159 -4.71 -9.92 11.47
N ALA A 160 -3.44 -9.84 11.86
CA ALA A 160 -2.84 -8.66 12.47
C ALA A 160 -1.99 -7.89 11.45
N VAL A 161 -2.01 -6.57 11.55
CA VAL A 161 -1.28 -5.63 10.68
C VAL A 161 -0.16 -4.94 11.46
N TYR A 162 1.00 -4.76 10.83
CA TYR A 162 2.22 -4.19 11.42
C TYR A 162 2.89 -3.19 10.45
N GLY A 163 3.86 -2.42 10.95
CA GLY A 163 4.69 -1.53 10.13
C GLY A 163 4.19 -0.10 10.11
N LEU A 164 4.13 0.49 8.91
CA LEU A 164 3.88 1.90 8.61
C LEU A 164 4.99 2.88 9.02
N GLY A 165 6.13 2.36 9.47
CA GLY A 165 7.27 3.13 9.91
C GLY A 165 7.48 3.05 11.42
N GLU A 166 8.08 4.08 11.99
CA GLU A 166 8.42 4.19 13.42
C GLU A 166 7.28 4.87 14.18
N HIS A 167 6.23 4.11 14.50
CA HIS A 167 5.10 4.61 15.29
C HIS A 167 5.14 4.11 16.74
N PHE A 168 4.71 4.95 17.67
CA PHE A 168 4.85 4.73 19.12
C PHE A 168 3.58 4.21 19.83
N GLY A 169 2.46 4.14 19.11
CA GLY A 169 1.24 3.49 19.58
C GLY A 169 1.33 1.96 19.63
N PRO A 170 0.20 1.25 19.83
CA PRO A 170 0.19 -0.21 19.85
C PRO A 170 0.87 -0.82 18.63
N PHE A 171 1.61 -1.90 18.86
CA PHE A 171 2.40 -2.58 17.83
C PHE A 171 1.51 -3.13 16.70
N VAL A 172 0.40 -3.78 17.08
CA VAL A 172 -0.65 -4.22 16.13
C VAL A 172 -1.49 -3.01 15.72
N LYS A 173 -1.59 -2.79 14.41
CA LYS A 173 -2.23 -1.59 13.82
C LYS A 173 -3.73 -1.71 13.63
N ASN A 174 -4.31 -2.89 13.79
CA ASN A 174 -5.76 -3.09 13.74
C ASN A 174 -6.49 -2.17 14.73
N GLY A 175 -7.54 -1.50 14.27
CA GLY A 175 -8.30 -0.49 15.00
C GLY A 175 -7.77 0.94 14.86
N GLN A 176 -6.60 1.16 14.24
CA GLN A 176 -5.97 2.48 14.15
C GLN A 176 -6.31 3.21 12.84
N SER A 177 -6.55 4.52 12.95
CA SER A 177 -6.57 5.47 11.84
C SER A 177 -5.23 6.20 11.84
N MET A 178 -4.48 6.18 10.74
CA MET A 178 -3.11 6.69 10.70
C MET A 178 -2.87 7.45 9.39
N ASP A 179 -2.05 8.51 9.45
CA ASP A 179 -1.58 9.20 8.24
C ASP A 179 -0.08 8.98 8.09
N VAL A 180 0.33 8.54 6.90
CA VAL A 180 1.74 8.44 6.51
C VAL A 180 2.21 9.84 6.16
N TRP A 181 2.75 10.56 7.15
CA TRP A 181 3.23 11.92 7.01
C TRP A 181 4.24 12.26 8.12
N ASN A 182 5.47 12.64 7.74
CA ASN A 182 6.52 12.93 8.72
C ASN A 182 6.21 14.21 9.50
N GLU A 183 6.18 14.10 10.82
CA GLU A 183 5.92 15.20 11.74
C GLU A 183 6.86 15.10 12.95
N ASP A 184 7.25 16.25 13.49
CA ASP A 184 8.03 16.33 14.73
C ASP A 184 7.08 16.38 15.93
N GLY A 185 6.82 15.22 16.51
CA GLY A 185 5.80 15.03 17.53
C GLY A 185 6.26 14.31 18.79
N GLY A 186 7.57 14.15 18.99
CA GLY A 186 8.11 13.32 20.07
C GLY A 186 7.85 11.83 19.85
N THR A 187 7.87 11.06 20.93
CA THR A 187 7.73 9.60 20.91
C THR A 187 6.58 9.08 21.78
N ASP A 188 5.62 9.95 22.11
CA ASP A 188 4.50 9.69 23.01
C ASP A 188 3.13 10.10 22.42
N SER A 189 3.10 10.37 21.11
CA SER A 189 1.90 10.70 20.35
C SER A 189 1.70 9.77 19.14
N GLU A 190 0.64 9.99 18.37
CA GLU A 190 0.38 9.30 17.11
C GLU A 190 1.32 9.73 15.97
N TYR A 191 1.98 10.86 16.11
CA TYR A 191 2.94 11.39 15.14
C TYR A 191 4.17 10.50 15.05
N ALA A 192 4.82 10.56 13.89
CA ALA A 192 6.02 9.79 13.63
C ALA A 192 7.02 10.60 12.78
N TYR A 193 8.29 10.48 13.14
CA TYR A 193 9.39 11.05 12.37
C TYR A 193 9.64 10.28 11.07
N LYS A 194 9.41 8.97 11.09
CA LYS A 194 9.81 8.04 10.03
C LYS A 194 8.58 7.25 9.56
N ASN A 195 7.74 7.88 8.75
CA ASN A 195 6.60 7.22 8.14
C ASN A 195 7.04 6.49 6.88
N VAL A 196 6.55 5.27 6.71
CA VAL A 196 6.77 4.47 5.51
C VAL A 196 5.42 3.93 5.07
N PRO A 197 4.94 4.15 3.83
CA PRO A 197 3.65 3.64 3.37
C PRO A 197 3.70 2.12 3.08
N PHE A 198 4.32 1.35 3.96
CA PHE A 198 4.49 -0.09 3.87
C PHE A 198 3.97 -0.75 5.14
N TYR A 199 3.05 -1.70 5.00
CA TYR A 199 2.59 -2.53 6.10
C TYR A 199 2.83 -4.01 5.82
N LEU A 200 2.90 -4.80 6.88
CA LEU A 200 3.02 -6.26 6.88
C LEU A 200 1.80 -6.85 7.58
N THR A 201 1.49 -8.11 7.28
CA THR A 201 0.43 -8.82 8.01
C THR A 201 0.91 -10.15 8.59
N SER A 202 0.20 -10.67 9.58
CA SER A 202 0.46 -11.99 10.16
C SER A 202 0.23 -13.15 9.19
N GLN A 203 -0.43 -12.91 8.04
CA GLN A 203 -0.53 -13.88 6.94
C GLN A 203 0.74 -13.91 6.07
N GLY A 204 1.76 -13.12 6.44
CA GLY A 204 3.09 -13.16 5.87
C GLY A 204 3.20 -12.47 4.52
N TYR A 205 2.30 -11.54 4.20
CA TYR A 205 2.46 -10.65 3.05
C TYR A 205 2.66 -9.20 3.50
N GLY A 206 3.12 -8.35 2.59
CA GLY A 206 3.24 -6.92 2.81
C GLY A 206 2.64 -6.12 1.66
N VAL A 207 2.34 -4.85 1.92
CA VAL A 207 1.80 -3.92 0.92
C VAL A 207 2.51 -2.58 1.01
N LEU A 208 3.11 -2.15 -0.10
CA LEU A 208 3.67 -0.80 -0.26
C LEU A 208 2.67 0.04 -1.06
N ILE A 209 2.19 1.14 -0.50
CA ILE A 209 1.45 2.16 -1.22
C ILE A 209 2.48 3.11 -1.85
N ASN A 210 2.69 3.00 -3.16
CA ASN A 210 3.65 3.78 -3.93
C ASN A 210 3.09 5.19 -4.21
N HIS A 211 3.03 6.00 -3.17
CA HIS A 211 2.57 7.38 -3.24
C HIS A 211 3.49 8.29 -2.41
N PRO A 212 4.08 9.34 -3.01
CA PRO A 212 5.07 10.20 -2.33
C PRO A 212 4.43 11.24 -1.41
N GLY A 213 3.16 11.59 -1.65
CA GLY A 213 2.39 12.49 -0.79
C GLY A 213 1.70 11.74 0.36
N ARG A 214 0.96 12.49 1.18
CA ARG A 214 0.21 11.96 2.33
C ARG A 214 -0.72 10.80 1.92
N VAL A 215 -0.56 9.66 2.59
CA VAL A 215 -1.46 8.50 2.47
C VAL A 215 -2.21 8.35 3.78
N SER A 216 -3.53 8.26 3.69
CA SER A 216 -4.38 8.10 4.86
C SER A 216 -4.89 6.67 4.98
N MET A 217 -4.67 6.05 6.13
CA MET A 217 -4.90 4.64 6.44
C MET A 217 -6.08 4.48 7.41
N GLU A 218 -6.96 3.49 7.15
CA GLU A 218 -7.93 3.00 8.13
C GLU A 218 -7.76 1.49 8.25
N ILE A 219 -7.15 1.02 9.34
CA ILE A 219 -6.69 -0.37 9.47
C ILE A 219 -7.68 -1.09 10.37
N GLY A 220 -8.76 -1.63 9.82
CA GLY A 220 -9.85 -2.17 10.64
C GLY A 220 -10.56 -1.13 11.52
N SER A 221 -10.24 0.17 11.38
CA SER A 221 -10.79 1.28 12.17
C SER A 221 -12.11 1.84 11.61
N HIS A 222 -12.44 1.51 10.36
CA HIS A 222 -13.69 1.93 9.71
C HIS A 222 -14.49 0.75 9.19
N HIS A 223 -13.93 -0.04 8.27
CA HIS A 223 -14.42 -1.37 7.93
C HIS A 223 -13.53 -2.37 8.67
N THR A 224 -14.07 -3.07 9.66
CA THR A 224 -13.29 -3.88 10.62
C THR A 224 -12.54 -5.05 10.01
N GLN A 225 -12.92 -5.45 8.79
CA GLN A 225 -12.35 -6.57 8.05
C GLN A 225 -11.49 -6.12 6.87
N ARG A 226 -11.04 -4.85 6.82
CA ARG A 226 -10.26 -4.32 5.70
C ARG A 226 -9.16 -3.37 6.15
N VAL A 227 -8.05 -3.37 5.44
CA VAL A 227 -7.07 -2.28 5.44
C VAL A 227 -7.43 -1.34 4.31
N GLN A 228 -7.85 -0.13 4.66
CA GLN A 228 -8.11 0.92 3.70
C GLN A 228 -6.90 1.85 3.59
N PHE A 229 -6.59 2.26 2.37
CA PHE A 229 -5.67 3.35 2.12
C PHE A 229 -6.20 4.27 1.03
N SER A 230 -5.96 5.56 1.18
CA SER A 230 -6.45 6.59 0.26
C SER A 230 -5.45 7.74 0.13
N ALA A 231 -5.40 8.32 -1.06
CA ALA A 231 -4.58 9.48 -1.36
C ALA A 231 -5.36 10.51 -2.17
N GLU A 232 -4.96 11.79 -2.08
CA GLU A 232 -5.54 12.89 -2.87
C GLU A 232 -5.02 12.84 -4.33
N ASP A 233 -5.54 11.87 -5.09
CA ASP A 233 -5.16 11.64 -6.47
C ASP A 233 -6.27 10.96 -7.31
N HIS A 234 -6.07 10.89 -8.63
CA HIS A 234 -6.88 10.13 -9.58
C HIS A 234 -6.30 8.75 -9.89
N SER A 235 -5.14 8.43 -9.32
CA SER A 235 -4.44 7.16 -9.50
C SER A 235 -3.88 6.66 -8.19
N LEU A 236 -3.87 5.35 -8.02
CA LEU A 236 -3.28 4.66 -6.88
C LEU A 236 -2.35 3.59 -7.41
N ASP A 237 -1.15 3.53 -6.87
CA ASP A 237 -0.14 2.55 -7.24
C ASP A 237 0.31 1.85 -5.97
N TYR A 238 0.25 0.53 -5.94
CA TYR A 238 0.66 -0.25 -4.78
C TYR A 238 1.24 -1.59 -5.18
N TYR A 239 2.07 -2.16 -4.31
CA TYR A 239 2.70 -3.45 -4.49
C TYR A 239 2.24 -4.40 -3.40
N ILE A 240 1.99 -5.66 -3.73
CA ILE A 240 1.79 -6.75 -2.79
C ILE A 240 3.01 -7.65 -2.84
N PHE A 241 3.62 -7.90 -1.68
CA PHE A 241 4.77 -8.78 -1.48
C PHE A 241 4.28 -10.06 -0.80
N GLY A 242 4.25 -11.18 -1.53
CA GLY A 242 3.47 -12.37 -1.18
C GLY A 242 4.05 -13.25 -0.07
N GLY A 243 5.29 -13.05 0.36
CA GLY A 243 5.92 -13.87 1.41
C GLY A 243 6.40 -15.25 0.92
N PRO A 244 6.25 -16.34 1.72
CA PRO A 244 5.10 -16.58 2.61
C PRO A 244 5.24 -16.18 4.08
N THR A 245 6.44 -15.87 4.57
CA THR A 245 6.62 -15.35 5.94
C THR A 245 6.79 -13.84 5.93
N ILE A 246 6.61 -13.20 7.11
CA ILE A 246 6.91 -11.76 7.27
C ILE A 246 8.36 -11.43 6.85
N LYS A 247 9.31 -12.33 7.11
CA LYS A 247 10.72 -12.15 6.70
C LYS A 247 10.86 -12.20 5.18
N ASP A 248 10.15 -13.10 4.51
CA ASP A 248 10.18 -13.21 3.05
C ASP A 248 9.53 -11.97 2.39
N ALA A 249 8.43 -11.48 2.94
CA ALA A 249 7.80 -10.24 2.46
C ALA A 249 8.72 -9.03 2.66
N LEU A 250 9.43 -8.94 3.79
CA LEU A 250 10.45 -7.92 4.04
C LEU A 250 11.67 -8.06 3.11
N ASP A 251 12.09 -9.29 2.81
CA ASP A 251 13.16 -9.55 1.85
C ASP A 251 12.79 -9.04 0.46
N GLN A 252 11.59 -9.38 -0.01
CA GLN A 252 11.04 -8.92 -1.28
C GLN A 252 10.90 -7.39 -1.32
N TYR A 253 10.40 -6.78 -0.24
CA TYR A 253 10.28 -5.33 -0.11
C TYR A 253 11.64 -4.63 -0.23
N THR A 254 12.61 -5.02 0.60
CA THR A 254 13.95 -4.40 0.59
C THR A 254 14.75 -4.74 -0.68
N ALA A 255 14.46 -5.85 -1.36
CA ALA A 255 15.01 -6.13 -2.68
C ALA A 255 14.54 -5.13 -3.75
N LEU A 256 13.37 -4.52 -3.57
CA LEU A 256 12.79 -3.54 -4.48
C LEU A 256 13.10 -2.10 -4.06
N SER A 257 13.04 -1.80 -2.76
CA SER A 257 13.13 -0.45 -2.20
C SER A 257 14.52 -0.08 -1.65
N GLY A 258 15.48 -0.99 -1.70
CA GLY A 258 16.82 -0.79 -1.17
C GLY A 258 17.14 -1.69 0.03
N ARG A 259 18.30 -2.35 -0.04
CA ARG A 259 18.82 -3.19 1.04
C ARG A 259 19.53 -2.31 2.07
N PRO A 260 19.32 -2.52 3.39
CA PRO A 260 20.12 -1.87 4.41
C PRO A 260 21.61 -2.16 4.20
N ALA A 261 22.45 -1.13 4.32
CA ALA A 261 23.89 -1.28 4.19
C ALA A 261 24.48 -2.05 5.38
N GLN A 262 25.57 -2.77 5.15
CA GLN A 262 26.37 -3.30 6.24
C GLN A 262 27.07 -2.14 6.97
N LEU A 263 26.87 -2.06 8.29
CA LEU A 263 27.50 -1.04 9.12
C LEU A 263 28.88 -1.49 9.61
N PRO A 264 29.83 -0.57 9.80
CA PRO A 264 31.15 -0.92 10.31
C PRO A 264 31.08 -1.40 11.77
N ALA A 265 31.92 -2.36 12.15
CA ALA A 265 31.83 -3.04 13.44
C ALA A 265 31.84 -2.09 14.66
N TRP A 266 32.62 -1.00 14.60
CA TRP A 266 32.71 -0.02 15.69
C TRP A 266 31.38 0.69 15.97
N SER A 267 30.46 0.76 15.00
CA SER A 267 29.17 1.45 15.19
C SER A 267 28.24 0.71 16.15
N PHE A 268 28.48 -0.58 16.40
CA PHE A 268 27.74 -1.38 17.38
C PHE A 268 28.27 -1.21 18.81
N GLY A 269 29.33 -0.41 19.00
CA GLY A 269 29.85 -0.05 20.31
C GLY A 269 28.96 0.93 21.06
N LEU A 270 29.44 1.41 22.21
CA LEU A 270 28.74 2.42 23.02
C LEU A 270 28.85 3.81 22.36
N TRP A 271 27.75 4.55 22.37
CA TRP A 271 27.69 5.94 21.90
C TRP A 271 27.45 6.86 23.08
N LEU A 272 28.26 7.91 23.19
CA LEU A 272 28.10 8.99 24.15
C LEU A 272 28.03 10.31 23.38
N SER A 273 27.10 11.18 23.77
CA SER A 273 27.00 12.54 23.22
C SER A 273 27.24 13.57 24.33
N THR A 274 27.41 14.82 23.94
CA THR A 274 27.53 15.95 24.86
C THR A 274 26.24 16.24 25.64
N SER A 275 25.13 15.55 25.35
CA SER A 275 23.74 15.98 25.63
C SER A 275 23.30 17.18 24.76
N PHE A 276 22.05 17.64 24.94
CA PHE A 276 21.44 18.65 24.05
C PHE A 276 21.65 20.09 24.50
N THR A 277 21.27 20.45 25.72
CA THR A 277 21.27 21.83 26.24
C THR A 277 22.38 22.12 27.25
N THR A 278 23.37 21.23 27.34
CA THR A 278 24.55 21.38 28.19
C THR A 278 25.59 22.28 27.54
N ASN A 279 26.43 22.91 28.37
CA ASN A 279 27.64 23.56 27.88
C ASN A 279 28.72 22.49 27.68
N TYR A 280 29.44 22.57 26.56
CA TYR A 280 30.56 21.68 26.28
C TYR A 280 31.72 22.46 25.65
N ASN A 281 32.93 22.03 25.99
CA ASN A 281 34.18 22.45 25.39
C ASN A 281 35.11 21.22 25.35
N GLU A 282 36.30 21.37 24.77
CA GLU A 282 37.27 20.28 24.64
C GLU A 282 37.59 19.60 25.99
N GLN A 283 37.85 20.38 27.03
CA GLN A 283 38.15 19.84 28.36
C GLN A 283 37.01 18.98 28.90
N ALA A 284 35.77 19.47 28.86
CA ALA A 284 34.61 18.73 29.35
C ALA A 284 34.35 17.43 28.56
N ILE A 285 34.75 17.38 27.29
CA ILE A 285 34.67 16.17 26.47
C ILE A 285 35.75 15.17 26.91
N LEU A 286 37.01 15.60 27.03
CA LEU A 286 38.13 14.75 27.44
C LEU A 286 37.94 14.17 28.84
N ASP A 287 37.50 14.99 29.80
CA ASP A 287 37.21 14.54 31.17
C ASP A 287 36.17 13.41 31.20
N ASN A 288 35.15 13.49 30.33
CA ASN A 288 34.13 12.44 30.22
C ASN A 288 34.70 11.15 29.63
N ILE A 289 35.62 11.25 28.67
CA ILE A 289 36.28 10.10 28.06
C ILE A 289 37.19 9.41 29.10
N GLU A 290 38.05 10.15 29.78
CA GLU A 290 38.94 9.60 30.83
C GLU A 290 38.15 8.93 31.96
N ARG A 291 37.02 9.51 32.34
CA ARG A 291 36.10 8.89 33.31
C ARG A 291 35.55 7.56 32.81
N MET A 292 35.23 7.44 31.52
CA MET A 292 34.74 6.18 30.95
C MET A 292 35.84 5.12 30.85
N GLU A 293 37.08 5.53 30.57
CA GLU A 293 38.23 4.62 30.52
C GLU A 293 38.65 4.08 31.89
N SER A 294 38.28 4.75 32.98
CA SER A 294 38.61 4.34 34.35
C SER A 294 37.56 3.47 35.05
N LEU A 295 36.39 3.24 34.43
CA LEU A 295 35.32 2.35 34.91
C LEU A 295 35.56 0.89 34.51
#